data_AF-A0A7K2C0G1-F1
#
_entry.id   AF-A0A7K2C0G1-F1
#
_cell.length_a   1.000
_cell.length_b   1.000
_cell.length_c   1.000
_cell.angle_alpha   90.00
_cell.angle_beta   90.00
_cell.angle_gamma   90.00
#
_symmetry.space_group_name_H-M   'P 1'
#
loop_
_entity.id
_entity.type
_entity.pdbx_description
1 polymer ?
#
loop_
_entity_poly.entity_id
_entity_poly.type
_entity_poly.pdbx_seq_one_letter_code
_entity_poly.pdbx_strand_id
1 'polypeptide(L)' 'MERKPSIWQALLPVVFLILLLVASVNFFGSDASYGPNQIARILAAVVASLVGLRLGFTWKQM' A
#
# COMPACT_ATOMS: atom_id res chain seq x y z
N MET A 1 -16.27 5.50 -16.04
CA MET A 1 -16.34 6.86 -15.49
C MET A 1 -15.56 6.85 -14.19
N GLU A 2 -14.54 7.69 -14.08
CA GLU A 2 -13.73 7.82 -12.88
C GLU A 2 -14.55 8.42 -11.75
N ARG A 3 -14.37 7.90 -10.54
CA ARG A 3 -15.02 8.41 -9.33
C ARG A 3 -14.06 9.36 -8.63
N LYS A 4 -14.59 10.48 -8.10
CA LYS A 4 -13.78 11.45 -7.35
C LYS A 4 -13.09 10.73 -6.16
N PRO A 5 -11.75 10.73 -6.08
CA PRO A 5 -11.04 10.10 -4.99
C PRO A 5 -11.38 10.77 -3.65
N SER A 6 -11.59 9.96 -2.62
CA SER A 6 -11.67 10.44 -1.24
C SER A 6 -10.32 10.31 -0.56
N ILE A 7 -9.97 11.25 0.32
CA ILE A 7 -8.78 11.16 1.18
C ILE A 7 -8.76 9.84 1.95
N TRP A 8 -9.91 9.35 2.41
CA TRP A 8 -10.01 8.09 3.14
C TRP A 8 -9.55 6.88 2.32
N GLN A 9 -9.77 6.89 1.00
CA GLN A 9 -9.33 5.82 0.12
C GLN A 9 -7.82 5.89 -0.14
N ALA A 10 -7.26 7.10 -0.22
CA ALA A 10 -5.81 7.31 -0.33
C ALA A 10 -5.06 6.90 0.95
N LEU A 11 -5.68 7.06 2.12
CA LEU A 11 -5.10 6.66 3.41
C LEU A 11 -5.07 5.14 3.58
N LEU A 12 -5.95 4.38 2.94
CA LEU A 12 -6.03 2.92 3.08
C LEU A 12 -4.68 2.21 2.81
N PRO A 13 -4.02 2.37 1.64
CA PRO A 13 -2.72 1.75 1.39
C PRO A 13 -1.60 2.29 2.28
N VAL A 14 -1.69 3.55 2.74
CA VAL A 14 -0.68 4.17 3.62
C VAL A 14 -0.75 3.58 5.02
N VAL A 15 -1.94 3.52 5.61
CA VAL A 15 -2.15 2.91 6.93
C VAL A 15 -1.78 1.42 6.88
N PHE A 16 -2.19 0.73 5.82
CA PHE A 16 -1.81 -0.67 5.60
C PHE A 16 -0.30 -0.86 5.55
N LEU A 17 0.42 0.00 4.80
CA LEU A 17 1.88 -0.03 4.74
C LEU A 17 2.50 0.21 6.13
N ILE A 18 2.05 1.22 6.87
CA ILE A 18 2.57 1.53 8.21
C ILE A 18 2.45 0.31 9.13
N LEU A 19 1.29 -0.37 9.14
CA LEU A 19 1.09 -1.57 9.94
C LEU A 19 2.04 -2.70 9.53
N LEU A 20 2.28 -2.89 8.24
CA LEU A 20 3.25 -3.88 7.75
C LEU A 20 4.69 -3.52 8.12
N LEU A 21 5.06 -2.24 8.10
CA LEU A 21 6.40 -1.79 8.51
C LEU A 21 6.62 -1.97 10.01
N VAL A 22 5.61 -1.65 10.83
CA VAL A 22 5.65 -1.92 12.27
C VAL A 22 5.80 -3.42 12.51
N ALA A 23 4.99 -4.26 11.86
CA ALA A 23 5.12 -5.72 11.98
C ALA A 23 6.50 -6.20 11.52
N SER A 24 7.01 -5.67 10.42
CA SER A 24 8.33 -5.99 9.86
C SER A 24 9.45 -5.75 10.89
N VAL A 25 9.46 -4.58 11.54
CA VAL A 25 10.48 -4.27 12.56
C VAL A 25 10.30 -5.14 13.82
N ASN A 26 9.06 -5.44 14.22
CA ASN A 26 8.80 -6.31 15.37
C ASN A 26 9.25 -7.77 15.15
N PHE A 27 9.12 -8.30 13.92
CA PHE A 27 9.50 -9.68 13.61
C PHE A 27 10.96 -9.84 13.18
N PHE A 28 11.54 -8.85 12.48
CA PHE A 28 12.83 -8.98 11.81
C PHE A 28 13.91 -8.00 12.32
N GLY A 29 13.58 -7.09 13.24
CA GLY A 29 14.57 -6.20 13.87
C GLY A 29 15.38 -5.39 12.85
N SER A 30 16.71 -5.48 12.93
CA SER A 30 17.63 -4.80 11.99
C SER A 30 17.47 -5.29 10.55
N ASP A 31 17.11 -6.56 10.35
CA ASP A 31 16.97 -7.16 9.03
C ASP A 31 15.67 -6.75 8.32
N ALA A 32 14.74 -6.12 9.03
CA ALA A 32 13.50 -5.58 8.51
C ALA A 32 13.72 -4.62 7.32
N SER A 33 14.87 -3.94 7.28
CA SER A 33 15.21 -2.95 6.26
C SER A 33 15.51 -3.55 4.89
N TYR A 34 15.81 -4.86 4.82
CA TYR A 34 16.12 -5.55 3.57
C TYR A 34 14.86 -6.11 2.91
N GLY A 35 14.58 -7.40 3.10
CA GLY A 35 13.50 -8.14 2.44
C GLY A 35 12.10 -7.81 2.97
N PRO A 36 11.86 -7.84 4.29
CA PRO A 36 10.54 -7.61 4.86
C PRO A 36 9.89 -6.28 4.43
N ASN A 37 10.64 -5.18 4.41
CA ASN A 37 10.17 -3.88 3.92
C ASN A 37 9.87 -3.88 2.39
N GLN A 38 10.61 -4.67 1.59
CA GLN A 38 10.29 -4.81 0.15
C GLN A 38 8.95 -5.52 -0.06
N ILE A 39 8.70 -6.60 0.68
CA ILE A 39 7.41 -7.32 0.64
C ILE A 39 6.28 -6.40 1.09
N ALA A 40 6.48 -5.65 2.18
CA ALA A 40 5.48 -4.71 2.69
C ALA A 40 5.07 -3.67 1.64
N ARG A 41 6.04 -3.10 0.92
CA ARG A 41 5.77 -2.12 -0.15
C ARG A 41 5.05 -2.73 -1.34
N ILE A 42 5.40 -3.94 -1.76
CA ILE A 42 4.70 -4.63 -2.86
C ILE A 42 3.24 -4.88 -2.47
N LEU A 43 2.98 -5.36 -1.25
CA LEU A 43 1.63 -5.57 -0.75
C LEU A 43 0.84 -4.25 -0.68
N ALA A 44 1.45 -3.17 -0.22
CA ALA A 44 0.82 -1.85 -0.21
C ALA A 44 0.53 -1.32 -1.61
N ALA A 45 1.42 -1.55 -2.59
CA ALA A 45 1.21 -1.19 -3.99
C ALA A 45 0.04 -1.96 -4.62
N VAL A 46 -0.13 -3.24 -4.25
CA VAL A 46 -1.31 -4.04 -4.64
C VAL A 46 -2.58 -3.42 -4.08
N VAL A 47 -2.61 -3.07 -2.78
CA VAL A 47 -3.76 -2.41 -2.17
C VAL A 47 -4.07 -1.06 -2.83
N ALA A 48 -3.05 -0.25 -3.10
CA ALA A 48 -3.21 1.03 -3.81
C ALA A 48 -3.79 0.84 -5.22
N SER A 49 -3.28 -0.14 -5.97
CA SER A 49 -3.78 -0.50 -7.30
C SER A 49 -5.25 -0.94 -7.24
N LEU A 50 -5.64 -1.75 -6.25
CA LEU A 50 -7.02 -2.17 -6.04
C LEU A 50 -7.96 -0.99 -5.74
N VAL A 51 -7.50 0.00 -4.96
CA VAL A 51 -8.25 1.23 -4.72
C VAL A 51 -8.43 2.02 -6.03
N GLY A 52 -7.36 2.19 -6.82
CA GLY A 52 -7.41 2.84 -8.13
C GLY A 52 -8.38 2.17 -9.09
N LEU A 53 -8.32 0.83 -9.19
CA LEU A 53 -9.24 0.05 -10.03
C LEU A 53 -10.70 0.22 -9.61
N ARG A 54 -10.98 0.22 -8.29
CA ARG A 54 -12.36 0.47 -7.77
C ARG A 54 -12.86 1.89 -8.00
N LEU A 55 -11.96 2.85 -8.16
CA LEU A 55 -12.26 4.22 -8.54
C LEU A 55 -12.44 4.41 -10.05
N GLY A 56 -12.18 3.37 -10.85
CA GLY A 56 -12.33 3.40 -12.29
C GLY A 56 -11.12 3.97 -13.04
N PHE A 57 -9.98 4.12 -12.36
CA PHE A 57 -8.72 4.44 -13.02
C PHE A 57 -8.20 3.22 -13.79
N THR A 58 -7.60 3.47 -14.94
CA THR A 58 -6.85 2.47 -15.71
C THR A 58 -5.41 2.38 -15.22
N TRP A 59 -4.73 1.28 -15.53
CA TRP A 59 -3.31 1.11 -15.20
C TRP A 59 -2.42 2.27 -15.72
N LYS A 60 -2.76 2.86 -16.86
CA LYS A 60 -2.03 4.02 -17.42
C LYS A 60 -2.21 5.31 -16.61
N GLN A 61 -3.20 5.35 -15.72
CA GLN A 61 -3.54 6.51 -14.88
C GLN A 61 -3.11 6.30 -13.42
N MET A 62 -2.58 5.12 -13.08
CA MET A 62 -2.05 4.78 -11.76
C MET A 62 -0.56 5.05 -11.68
#